data_AF-A0A5A8AGP7-F1
#
_entry.id   AF-A0A5A8AGP7-F1
#
_cell.length_a   1.000
_cell.length_b   1.000
_cell.length_c   1.000
_cell.angle_alpha   90.00
_cell.angle_beta   90.00
_cell.angle_gamma   90.00
#
_symmetry.space_group_name_H-M   'P 1'
#
loop_
_entity.id
_entity.type
_entity.pdbx_description
1 polymer ?
#
loop_
_entity_poly.entity_id
_entity_poly.type
_entity_poly.pdbx_seq_one_letter_code
_entity_poly.pdbx_strand_id
1 'polypeptide(L)'
;MRILLLSLLISISLSAQLRDDVQNEIKFKHYCYLDNINVYSKEYPTQLIEGSGSIRNRNYKNIGSIGFCTEITRDKNDKVIRIRKSESHHYEKSRGKPQKSVINEITIYFNDSQQPDLAKYISKTYISDALVTGKNKLFYLQDNHDDDPDFHPVKTVWDETKKYVK
;
A
#
# COMPACT_ATOMS: atom_id res chain seq x y z
N MET A 1 2.60 -33.13 -38.45
CA MET A 1 2.56 -33.22 -36.96
C MET A 1 3.33 -32.11 -36.24
N ARG A 2 4.60 -31.82 -36.59
CA ARG A 2 5.40 -30.80 -35.85
C ARG A 2 4.82 -29.38 -35.88
N ILE A 3 4.27 -28.95 -37.03
CA ILE A 3 3.66 -27.61 -37.17
C ILE A 3 2.36 -27.47 -36.36
N LEU A 4 1.56 -28.54 -36.29
CA LEU A 4 0.31 -28.58 -35.50
C LEU A 4 0.56 -28.56 -33.99
N LEU A 5 1.62 -29.21 -33.52
CA LEU A 5 2.04 -29.14 -32.11
C LEU A 5 2.55 -27.75 -31.75
N LEU A 6 3.28 -27.10 -32.65
CA LEU A 6 3.77 -25.73 -32.44
C LEU A 6 2.62 -24.71 -32.39
N SER A 7 1.64 -24.82 -33.29
CA SER A 7 0.47 -23.93 -33.28
C SER A 7 -0.45 -24.16 -32.08
N LEU A 8 -0.56 -25.41 -31.59
CA LEU A 8 -1.25 -25.72 -30.34
C LEU A 8 -0.54 -25.13 -29.11
N LEU A 9 0.79 -25.19 -29.06
CA LEU A 9 1.56 -24.58 -27.97
C LEU A 9 1.42 -23.06 -27.96
N ILE A 10 1.48 -22.41 -29.12
CA ILE A 10 1.29 -20.96 -29.25
C ILE A 10 -0.11 -20.55 -28.79
N SER A 11 -1.16 -21.28 -29.18
CA SER A 11 -2.53 -20.95 -28.78
C SER A 11 -2.80 -21.15 -27.29
N ILE A 12 -2.17 -22.16 -26.66
CA ILE A 12 -2.22 -22.35 -25.20
C ILE A 12 -1.52 -21.19 -24.50
N SER A 13 -0.33 -20.77 -24.96
CA SER A 13 0.41 -19.65 -24.39
C SER A 13 -0.35 -18.32 -24.49
N LEU A 14 -0.95 -18.01 -25.66
CA LEU A 14 -1.77 -16.80 -25.82
C LEU A 14 -3.02 -16.84 -24.94
N SER A 15 -3.69 -18.00 -24.85
CA SER A 15 -4.89 -18.15 -24.01
C SER A 15 -4.56 -18.05 -22.52
N ALA A 16 -3.39 -18.52 -22.11
CA ALA A 16 -2.88 -18.36 -20.74
C ALA A 16 -2.59 -16.89 -20.43
N GLN A 17 -1.88 -16.17 -21.30
CA GLN A 17 -1.63 -14.74 -21.14
C GLN A 17 -2.93 -13.92 -21.07
N LEU A 18 -3.87 -14.14 -21.99
CA LEU A 18 -5.17 -13.47 -21.98
C LEU A 18 -5.95 -13.73 -20.69
N ARG A 19 -5.86 -14.95 -20.15
CA ARG A 19 -6.51 -15.31 -18.89
C ARG A 19 -5.84 -14.62 -17.70
N ASP A 20 -4.51 -14.57 -17.68
CA ASP A 20 -3.74 -13.92 -16.63
C ASP A 20 -3.98 -12.40 -16.63
N ASP A 21 -4.03 -11.77 -17.79
CA ASP A 21 -4.33 -10.33 -17.94
C ASP A 21 -5.72 -9.99 -17.41
N VAL A 22 -6.75 -10.77 -17.79
CA VAL A 22 -8.13 -10.58 -17.31
C VAL A 22 -8.21 -10.81 -15.80
N GLN A 23 -7.53 -11.84 -15.27
CA GLN A 23 -7.51 -12.10 -13.83
C GLN A 23 -6.83 -10.96 -13.05
N ASN A 24 -5.74 -10.41 -13.57
CA ASN A 24 -5.04 -9.28 -12.97
C ASN A 24 -5.91 -8.01 -12.99
N GLU A 25 -6.67 -7.76 -14.06
CA GLU A 25 -7.61 -6.64 -14.11
C GLU A 25 -8.73 -6.78 -13.07
N ILE A 26 -9.30 -7.98 -12.91
CA ILE A 26 -10.33 -8.27 -11.90
C ILE A 26 -9.76 -8.06 -10.49
N LYS A 27 -8.56 -8.59 -10.22
CA LYS A 27 -7.86 -8.38 -8.93
C LYS A 27 -7.63 -6.91 -8.66
N PHE A 28 -7.15 -6.15 -9.64
CA PHE A 28 -6.90 -4.73 -9.49
C PHE A 28 -8.20 -3.96 -9.18
N LYS A 29 -9.30 -4.26 -9.88
CA LYS A 29 -10.62 -3.68 -9.58
C LYS A 29 -11.07 -4.03 -8.16
N HIS A 30 -10.85 -5.26 -7.72
CA HIS A 30 -11.14 -5.67 -6.35
C HIS A 30 -10.32 -4.86 -5.33
N TYR A 31 -9.01 -4.71 -5.52
CA TYR A 31 -8.17 -3.91 -4.62
C TYR A 31 -8.54 -2.43 -4.60
N CYS A 32 -8.89 -1.85 -5.75
CA CYS A 32 -9.46 -0.50 -5.82
C CYS A 32 -10.79 -0.37 -5.06
N TYR A 33 -11.63 -1.41 -5.07
CA TYR A 33 -12.82 -1.44 -4.22
C TYR A 33 -12.45 -1.47 -2.73
N LEU A 34 -11.45 -2.28 -2.33
CA LEU A 34 -10.99 -2.36 -0.95
C LEU A 34 -10.47 -1.01 -0.42
N ASP A 35 -9.92 -0.15 -1.27
CA ASP A 35 -9.50 1.22 -0.88
C ASP A 35 -10.69 2.11 -0.46
N ASN A 36 -11.89 1.82 -0.95
CA ASN A 36 -13.09 2.59 -0.64
C ASN A 36 -13.83 2.05 0.60
N ILE A 37 -13.34 0.96 1.21
CA ILE A 37 -13.92 0.44 2.45
C ILE A 37 -13.71 1.46 3.56
N ASN A 38 -14.83 1.90 4.13
CA ASN A 38 -14.85 2.73 5.33
C ASN A 38 -14.45 1.87 6.54
N VAL A 39 -13.60 2.43 7.42
CA VAL A 39 -13.18 1.83 8.69
C VAL A 39 -14.37 1.37 9.55
N TYR A 40 -15.53 2.03 9.45
CA TYR A 40 -16.74 1.69 10.19
C TYR A 40 -17.68 0.70 9.48
N SER A 41 -17.24 0.08 8.39
CA SER A 41 -18.04 -0.92 7.67
C SER A 41 -18.32 -2.13 8.55
N LYS A 42 -19.59 -2.55 8.61
CA LYS A 42 -19.98 -3.80 9.29
C LYS A 42 -19.60 -5.03 8.48
N GLU A 43 -19.59 -4.92 7.15
CA GLU A 43 -19.23 -6.01 6.24
C GLU A 43 -17.72 -6.25 6.21
N TYR A 44 -16.96 -5.20 6.53
CA TYR A 44 -15.50 -5.21 6.56
C TYR A 44 -14.98 -4.66 7.88
N PRO A 45 -15.11 -5.42 8.98
CA PRO A 45 -14.61 -5.01 10.28
C PRO A 45 -13.15 -4.57 10.18
N THR A 46 -12.87 -3.34 10.60
CA THR A 46 -11.54 -2.77 10.53
C THR A 46 -11.07 -2.42 11.93
N GLN A 47 -9.95 -3.02 12.36
CA GLN A 47 -9.26 -2.60 13.57
C GLN A 47 -8.39 -1.38 13.24
N LEU A 48 -8.61 -0.31 13.98
CA LEU A 48 -7.88 0.95 13.83
C LEU A 48 -6.90 1.11 15.00
N ILE A 49 -5.62 1.32 14.69
CA ILE A 49 -4.57 1.61 15.66
C ILE A 49 -3.98 2.98 15.31
N GLU A 50 -4.13 3.95 16.19
CA GLU A 50 -3.68 5.33 15.97
C GLU A 50 -2.68 5.77 17.02
N GLY A 51 -1.85 6.75 16.65
CA GLY A 51 -1.05 7.48 17.61
C GLY A 51 -0.45 8.74 17.01
N SER A 52 0.18 9.52 17.88
CA SER A 52 0.77 10.80 17.51
C SER A 52 1.98 11.12 18.36
N GLY A 53 2.79 12.07 17.91
CA GLY A 53 3.96 12.56 18.62
C GLY A 53 4.41 13.93 18.14
N SER A 54 5.41 14.49 18.83
CA SER A 54 6.05 15.76 18.43
C SER A 54 7.39 15.49 17.76
N ILE A 55 7.70 16.25 16.72
CA ILE A 55 9.00 16.23 16.05
C ILE A 55 9.87 17.29 16.70
N ARG A 56 11.01 16.88 17.26
CA ARG A 56 11.96 17.80 17.91
C ARG A 56 13.25 17.92 17.10
N ASN A 57 13.83 19.12 17.08
CA ASN A 57 15.16 19.33 16.51
C ASN A 57 16.28 18.91 17.48
N ARG A 58 17.54 19.03 17.06
CA ARG A 58 18.73 18.72 17.88
C ARG A 58 18.82 19.55 19.18
N ASN A 59 18.16 20.70 19.23
CA ASN A 59 18.08 21.56 20.42
C ASN A 59 16.83 21.26 21.26
N TYR A 60 16.19 20.10 21.04
CA TYR A 60 14.94 19.66 21.69
C TYR A 60 13.75 20.60 21.53
N LYS A 61 13.81 21.57 20.60
CA LYS A 61 12.67 22.43 20.30
C LYS A 61 11.68 21.67 19.43
N ASN A 62 10.40 21.80 19.74
CA ASN A 62 9.34 21.31 18.88
C ASN A 62 9.40 22.04 17.53
N ILE A 63 9.34 21.29 16.43
CA ILE A 63 9.34 21.80 15.07
C ILE A 63 8.21 21.20 14.24
N GLY A 64 7.30 20.44 14.87
CA GLY A 64 6.25 19.74 14.16
C GLY A 64 5.61 18.61 14.93
N SER A 65 4.77 17.85 14.24
CA SER A 65 4.08 16.69 14.76
C SER A 65 4.12 15.53 13.78
N ILE A 66 3.95 14.34 14.30
CA ILE A 66 3.76 13.12 13.53
C ILE A 66 2.45 12.47 13.97
N GLY A 67 1.65 12.00 13.01
CA GLY A 67 0.51 11.13 13.24
C GLY A 67 0.71 9.83 12.49
N PHE A 68 0.32 8.71 13.07
CA PHE A 68 0.33 7.42 12.41
C PHE A 68 -0.97 6.67 12.64
N CYS A 69 -1.34 5.87 11.66
CA CYS A 69 -2.53 5.04 11.68
C CYS A 69 -2.22 3.70 11.01
N THR A 70 -2.74 2.61 11.58
CA THR A 70 -2.77 1.29 10.95
C THR A 70 -4.21 0.77 10.97
N GLU A 71 -4.77 0.55 9.79
CA GLU A 71 -6.06 -0.08 9.57
C GLU A 71 -5.84 -1.54 9.18
N ILE A 72 -6.43 -2.47 9.92
CA ILE A 72 -6.42 -3.92 9.62
C ILE A 72 -7.85 -4.32 9.30
N THR A 73 -8.14 -4.53 8.01
CA THR A 73 -9.49 -4.84 7.53
C THR A 73 -9.62 -6.33 7.27
N ARG A 74 -10.73 -6.90 7.75
CA ARG A 74 -11.06 -8.32 7.58
C ARG A 74 -12.35 -8.51 6.79
N ASP A 75 -12.52 -9.67 6.18
CA ASP A 75 -13.78 -10.09 5.57
C ASP A 75 -14.73 -10.72 6.61
N LYS A 76 -15.92 -11.13 6.15
CA LYS A 76 -16.92 -11.84 6.96
C LYS A 76 -16.46 -13.18 7.54
N ASN A 77 -15.37 -13.75 7.03
CA ASN A 77 -14.78 -15.00 7.49
C ASN A 77 -13.56 -14.75 8.40
N ASP A 78 -13.40 -13.52 8.90
CA ASP A 78 -12.27 -13.08 9.73
C ASP A 78 -10.91 -13.14 9.01
N LYS A 79 -10.89 -13.24 7.68
CA LYS A 79 -9.65 -13.21 6.90
C LYS A 79 -9.15 -11.79 6.72
N VAL A 80 -7.86 -11.55 6.98
CA VAL A 80 -7.22 -10.27 6.63
C VAL A 80 -7.25 -10.10 5.11
N ILE A 81 -7.83 -9.00 4.63
CA ILE A 81 -7.90 -8.67 3.20
C ILE A 81 -7.08 -7.43 2.84
N ARG A 82 -6.87 -6.53 3.80
CA ARG A 82 -6.15 -5.28 3.60
C ARG A 82 -5.53 -4.81 4.91
N ILE A 83 -4.27 -4.40 4.85
CA ILE A 83 -3.62 -3.64 5.92
C ILE A 83 -3.12 -2.33 5.33
N ARG A 84 -3.60 -1.21 5.86
CA ARG A 84 -3.21 0.13 5.43
C ARG A 84 -2.50 0.84 6.57
N LYS A 85 -1.25 1.23 6.35
CA LYS A 85 -0.45 2.02 7.30
C LYS A 85 -0.23 3.41 6.71
N SER A 86 -0.59 4.44 7.45
CA SER A 86 -0.36 5.83 7.06
C SER A 86 0.46 6.56 8.12
N GLU A 87 1.30 7.46 7.66
CA GLU A 87 2.16 8.30 8.50
C GLU A 87 2.18 9.71 7.91
N SER A 88 1.88 10.70 8.75
CA SER A 88 1.82 12.11 8.37
C SER A 88 2.75 12.91 9.26
N HIS A 89 3.79 13.48 8.66
CA HIS A 89 4.71 14.41 9.31
C HIS A 89 4.29 15.82 8.94
N HIS A 90 4.08 16.67 9.92
CA HIS A 90 3.79 18.09 9.75
C HIS A 90 4.92 18.89 10.41
N TYR A 91 5.62 19.67 9.61
CA TYR A 91 6.68 20.56 10.05
C TYR A 91 6.17 22.00 10.06
N GLU A 92 6.34 22.66 11.19
CA GLU A 92 5.95 24.05 11.37
C GLU A 92 6.80 24.99 10.50
N LYS A 93 6.21 26.12 10.11
CA LYS A 93 6.94 27.20 9.46
C LYS A 93 8.05 27.71 10.39
N SER A 94 9.27 27.80 9.89
CA SER A 94 10.42 28.33 10.63
C SER A 94 11.21 29.30 9.75
N ARG A 95 12.08 30.14 10.34
CA ARG A 95 12.77 31.24 9.63
C ARG A 95 13.30 30.82 8.24
N GLY A 96 12.75 31.41 7.18
CA GLY A 96 13.13 31.15 5.79
C GLY A 96 12.68 29.79 5.21
N LYS A 97 11.95 28.98 5.97
CA LYS A 97 11.42 27.68 5.56
C LYS A 97 9.88 27.67 5.67
N PRO A 98 9.17 27.38 4.57
CA PRO A 98 7.73 27.25 4.61
C PRO A 98 7.30 26.04 5.46
N GLN A 99 6.03 26.02 5.86
CA GLN A 99 5.41 24.83 6.43
C GLN A 99 5.51 23.69 5.43
N LYS A 100 5.77 22.47 5.91
CA LYS A 100 5.88 21.28 5.07
C LYS A 100 5.13 20.13 5.69
N SER A 101 4.38 19.39 4.88
CA SER A 101 3.74 18.16 5.31
C SER A 101 4.16 17.02 4.39
N VAL A 102 4.54 15.86 4.96
CA VAL A 102 4.86 14.64 4.22
C VAL A 102 3.92 13.55 4.68
N ILE A 103 3.12 13.03 3.77
CA ILE A 103 2.15 11.97 4.02
C ILE A 103 2.59 10.75 3.23
N ASN A 104 2.85 9.65 3.92
CA ASN A 104 3.15 8.36 3.33
C ASN A 104 2.04 7.37 3.70
N GLU A 105 1.64 6.56 2.74
CA GLU A 105 0.62 5.54 2.91
C GLU A 105 1.06 4.28 2.18
N ILE A 106 1.00 3.15 2.88
CA ILE A 106 1.31 1.83 2.36
C ILE A 106 0.11 0.94 2.63
N THR A 107 -0.44 0.36 1.58
CA THR A 107 -1.52 -0.62 1.66
C THR A 107 -1.01 -1.96 1.16
N ILE A 108 -1.12 -3.00 1.98
CA ILE A 108 -0.86 -4.40 1.62
C ILE A 108 -2.21 -5.10 1.45
N TYR A 109 -2.43 -5.68 0.27
CA TYR A 109 -3.60 -6.48 -0.04
C TYR A 109 -3.27 -7.97 0.03
N PHE A 110 -4.24 -8.75 0.50
CA PHE A 110 -4.11 -10.18 0.69
C PHE A 110 -5.00 -10.91 -0.30
N ASN A 111 -4.50 -12.02 -0.85
CA ASN A 111 -5.30 -12.91 -1.69
C ASN A 111 -6.20 -13.83 -0.84
N ASP A 112 -7.02 -14.65 -1.51
CA ASP A 112 -7.96 -15.57 -0.85
C ASP A 112 -7.30 -16.60 0.07
N SER A 113 -6.02 -16.89 -0.17
CA SER A 113 -5.14 -17.76 0.62
C SER A 113 -4.45 -17.02 1.77
N GLN A 114 -4.83 -15.76 2.03
CA GLN A 114 -4.27 -14.89 3.08
C GLN A 114 -2.78 -14.60 2.92
N GLN A 115 -2.25 -14.69 1.70
CA GLN A 115 -0.88 -14.27 1.40
C GLN A 115 -0.89 -12.84 0.86
N PRO A 116 0.08 -12.00 1.26
CA PRO A 116 0.32 -10.70 0.64
C PRO A 116 0.54 -10.86 -0.87
N ASP A 117 -0.24 -10.13 -1.67
CA ASP A 117 -0.26 -10.26 -3.14
C ASP A 117 0.20 -8.96 -3.81
N LEU A 118 -0.39 -7.84 -3.41
CA LEU A 118 -0.12 -6.52 -3.96
C LEU A 118 0.15 -5.53 -2.84
N ALA A 119 1.05 -4.59 -3.08
CA ALA A 119 1.23 -3.41 -2.27
C ALA A 119 1.01 -2.14 -3.08
N LYS A 120 0.45 -1.13 -2.43
CA LYS A 120 0.29 0.22 -2.95
C LYS A 120 1.04 1.19 -2.05
N TYR A 121 1.89 2.01 -2.65
CA TYR A 121 2.64 3.06 -1.96
C TYR A 121 2.24 4.42 -2.50
N ILE A 122 1.77 5.29 -1.61
CA ILE A 122 1.45 6.68 -1.91
C ILE A 122 2.33 7.56 -1.04
N SER A 123 2.98 8.55 -1.65
CA SER A 123 3.69 9.60 -0.94
C SER A 123 3.26 10.96 -1.47
N LYS A 124 2.91 11.87 -0.57
CA LYS A 124 2.52 13.24 -0.91
C LYS A 124 3.30 14.21 -0.06
N THR A 125 3.89 15.22 -0.71
CA THR A 125 4.56 16.33 -0.03
C THR A 125 3.84 17.62 -0.33
N TYR A 126 3.44 18.32 0.73
CA TYR A 126 2.80 19.63 0.68
C TYR A 126 3.76 20.70 1.21
N ILE A 127 3.76 21.87 0.60
CA ILE A 127 4.47 23.07 1.07
C ILE A 127 3.46 24.21 1.12
N SER A 128 3.25 24.80 2.30
CA SER A 128 2.22 25.83 2.51
C SER A 128 0.87 25.43 1.88
N ASP A 129 0.43 24.20 2.19
CA ASP A 129 -0.81 23.56 1.72
C ASP A 129 -0.89 23.23 0.22
N ALA A 130 0.08 23.65 -0.60
CA ALA A 130 0.17 23.26 -2.00
C ALA A 130 0.83 21.89 -2.15
N LEU A 131 0.21 20.98 -2.92
CA LEU A 131 0.83 19.70 -3.29
C LEU A 131 1.99 19.95 -4.25
N VAL A 132 3.21 19.65 -3.81
CA VAL A 132 4.44 19.85 -4.60
C VAL A 132 4.93 18.55 -5.23
N THR A 133 4.72 17.43 -4.56
CA THR A 133 5.13 16.11 -5.08
C THR A 133 4.12 15.07 -4.67
N GLY A 134 3.74 14.22 -5.63
CA GLY A 134 2.91 13.04 -5.43
C GLY A 134 3.55 11.84 -6.11
N LYS A 135 3.64 10.73 -5.39
CA LYS A 135 3.97 9.41 -5.92
C LYS A 135 2.83 8.46 -5.62
N ASN A 136 2.54 7.60 -6.58
CA ASN A 136 1.62 6.47 -6.42
C ASN A 136 2.20 5.30 -7.19
N LYS A 137 2.63 4.25 -6.48
CA LYS A 137 3.26 3.06 -7.03
C LYS A 137 2.53 1.81 -6.57
N LEU A 138 2.53 0.80 -7.43
CA LEU A 138 2.03 -0.53 -7.15
C LEU A 138 3.18 -1.53 -7.25
N PHE A 139 3.20 -2.50 -6.34
CA PHE A 139 4.22 -3.54 -6.28
C PHE A 139 3.54 -4.90 -6.15
N TYR A 140 3.71 -5.76 -7.13
CA TYR A 140 3.34 -7.17 -6.99
C TYR A 140 4.35 -7.85 -6.07
N LEU A 141 3.93 -8.32 -4.91
CA LEU A 141 4.84 -8.75 -3.84
C LEU A 141 5.59 -10.05 -4.16
N GLN A 142 5.18 -10.76 -5.21
CA GLN A 142 5.86 -11.96 -5.71
C GLN A 142 7.03 -11.65 -6.65
N ASP A 143 7.12 -10.41 -7.15
CA ASP A 143 8.20 -9.97 -8.03
C ASP A 143 9.41 -9.48 -7.23
N ASN A 144 10.58 -9.44 -7.88
CA ASN A 144 11.78 -8.86 -7.27
C ASN A 144 11.77 -7.33 -7.39
N HIS A 145 11.78 -6.64 -6.25
CA HIS A 145 11.81 -5.17 -6.15
C HIS A 145 12.98 -4.65 -5.31
N ASP A 146 14.01 -5.46 -5.05
CA ASP A 146 15.09 -5.09 -4.13
C ASP A 146 15.89 -3.84 -4.60
N ASP A 147 15.85 -3.54 -5.90
CA ASP A 147 16.49 -2.35 -6.48
C ASP A 147 15.61 -1.08 -6.45
N ASP A 148 14.32 -1.16 -6.09
CA ASP A 148 13.44 0.02 -5.98
C ASP A 148 13.51 0.62 -4.56
N PRO A 149 14.07 1.83 -4.38
CA PRO A 149 14.15 2.44 -3.05
C PRO A 149 12.78 2.75 -2.44
N ASP A 150 11.72 2.91 -3.25
CA ASP A 150 10.36 3.10 -2.77
C ASP A 150 9.76 1.77 -2.25
N PHE A 151 10.39 0.61 -2.51
CA PHE A 151 9.95 -0.69 -1.98
C PHE A 151 10.46 -0.98 -0.57
N HIS A 152 11.59 -0.43 -0.13
CA HIS A 152 12.08 -0.60 1.24
C HIS A 152 11.04 -0.35 2.35
N PRO A 153 10.30 0.79 2.33
CA PRO A 153 9.26 1.01 3.34
C PRO A 153 8.10 0.03 3.18
N VAL A 154 7.76 -0.38 1.95
CA VAL A 154 6.75 -1.42 1.69
C VAL A 154 7.15 -2.75 2.30
N LYS A 155 8.40 -3.20 2.10
CA LYS A 155 8.96 -4.43 2.67
C LYS A 155 8.89 -4.43 4.20
N THR A 156 9.17 -3.29 4.83
CA THR A 156 9.06 -3.12 6.29
C THR A 156 7.63 -3.36 6.76
N VAL A 157 6.63 -2.74 6.12
CA VAL A 157 5.22 -2.95 6.46
C VAL A 157 4.78 -4.39 6.17
N TRP A 158 5.21 -4.94 5.04
CA TRP A 158 4.94 -6.32 4.67
C TRP A 158 5.44 -7.30 5.74
N ASP A 159 6.68 -7.16 6.22
CA ASP A 159 7.21 -8.01 7.28
C ASP A 159 6.44 -7.84 8.60
N GLU A 160 6.04 -6.61 8.95
CA GLU A 160 5.16 -6.37 10.10
C GLU A 160 3.80 -7.05 9.95
N THR A 161 3.28 -7.26 8.74
CA THR A 161 1.95 -7.85 8.54
C THR A 161 1.84 -9.30 9.01
N LYS A 162 2.97 -10.02 9.10
CA LYS A 162 3.01 -11.44 9.52
C LYS A 162 2.41 -11.68 10.91
N LYS A 163 2.35 -10.66 11.77
CA LYS A 163 1.72 -10.77 13.10
C LYS A 163 0.18 -10.79 13.08
N TYR A 164 -0.45 -10.40 11.97
CA TYR A 164 -1.90 -10.26 11.86
C TYR A 164 -2.57 -11.39 11.07
N VAL A 165 -1.77 -12.13 10.31
CA VAL A 165 -2.16 -13.36 9.61
C VAL A 165 -1.90 -14.53 10.55
N LYS A 166 -2.89 -15.39 10.74
CA LYS A 166 -2.79 -16.60 11.58
C LYS A 166 -2.53 -17.82 10.72
#